data_AF-A0A9E3BGT5-F1
#
_entry.id   AF-A0A9E3BGT5-F1
#
_cell.length_a   1.000
_cell.length_b   1.000
_cell.length_c   1.000
_cell.angle_alpha   90.00
_cell.angle_beta   90.00
_cell.angle_gamma   90.00
#
_symmetry.space_group_name_H-M   'P 1'
#
loop_
_entity.id
_entity.type
_entity.pdbx_description
1 polymer ?
#
loop_
_entity_poly.entity_id
_entity_poly.type
_entity_poly.pdbx_seq_one_letter_code
_entity_poly.pdbx_strand_id
1 'polypeptide(L)'
;SFTPSLARDIQATWNGVQCTLSLHTEQADTEDSIRLASHLLGVHSVATLLATYVVARRCGLQPSEIQQALAQLQPLAGRLNPLGGVYGARLLDDTHNASPLSTYAGLETLKALPAGRRMAILGDMLALGDFSSEAHMEVGREAARSVDYLITRGERTALIAEAAQQAGLPAERVVVTSTHEDAARAAQRFLERSGEESSATSVLIKGSEETRMEKVTELLMAHPSEAPERLVRQTPGWKQIVVMRPDRPTWVEIDLSAIGSNTRRIKEIVGPRVRVLVSLKADAYGHGALKVARTALHNGASMLGVATVSEAAPLREAGITAPILVFGYVPPWQMREAVRLGVTVTLYAPEAAQALSRAALALGKRVKVHVKIDTGMARLGVRAEQSTEVMRLIASIVELKKEGLEFEGIYTHLACADSSDATHSLLQLSRFRHVLQLLEKEGWRPPIVHAANSAATLSLPQARFDMVRPGIAIYGLDPSEDVRLPEGFCAALSFKTQVSQVKVLPAGECISYGCTYVTERPTRIAVLPVGYADGFRRAPRNWGAVLIAGQEAPLLGRVCMDQCIVDVTHIAQEVRMGDEVVLIGRQGQATLTAEQVAERLGTINYEVVSEILARVPRVD
;
A
#
# COMPACT_ATOMS: atom_id res chain seq x y z
N SER A 1 28.97 -31.26 -15.17
CA SER A 1 28.12 -30.38 -14.35
C SER A 1 29.03 -29.43 -13.58
N PHE A 2 28.67 -28.16 -13.41
CA PHE A 2 29.44 -27.19 -12.62
C PHE A 2 28.79 -27.05 -11.24
N THR A 3 29.00 -28.04 -10.36
CA THR A 3 28.41 -28.02 -9.01
C THR A 3 29.43 -27.55 -7.98
N PRO A 4 29.04 -26.77 -6.95
CA PRO A 4 29.96 -26.33 -5.90
C PRO A 4 30.69 -27.49 -5.20
N SER A 5 30.10 -28.69 -5.17
CA SER A 5 30.72 -29.90 -4.63
C SER A 5 32.02 -30.34 -5.32
N LEU A 6 32.33 -29.79 -6.50
CA LEU A 6 33.60 -30.02 -7.20
C LEU A 6 34.75 -29.17 -6.64
N ALA A 7 34.45 -28.21 -5.77
CA ALA A 7 35.44 -27.39 -5.08
C ALA A 7 35.49 -27.75 -3.58
N ARG A 8 36.69 -27.68 -2.99
CA ARG A 8 36.97 -27.85 -1.56
C ARG A 8 37.24 -26.47 -0.93
N ASP A 9 37.28 -26.40 0.40
CA ASP A 9 37.65 -25.21 1.17
C ASP A 9 36.88 -23.93 0.79
N ILE A 10 35.59 -24.07 0.49
CA ILE A 10 34.76 -22.93 0.10
C ILE A 10 34.59 -22.01 1.32
N GLN A 11 35.04 -20.76 1.20
CA GLN A 11 34.84 -19.73 2.21
C GLN A 11 34.15 -18.53 1.58
N ALA A 12 33.00 -18.13 2.14
CA ALA A 12 32.28 -16.94 1.77
C ALA A 12 32.50 -15.87 2.83
N THR A 13 32.95 -14.68 2.40
CA THR A 13 33.15 -13.52 3.27
C THR A 13 32.53 -12.30 2.61
N TRP A 14 32.48 -11.18 3.32
CA TRP A 14 32.04 -9.92 2.73
C TRP A 14 32.95 -9.37 1.63
N ASN A 15 34.14 -9.93 1.47
CA ASN A 15 35.08 -9.55 0.42
C ASN A 15 34.97 -10.44 -0.84
N GLY A 16 34.12 -11.47 -0.81
CA GLY A 16 34.00 -12.42 -1.91
C GLY A 16 33.91 -13.89 -1.48
N VAL A 17 34.01 -14.76 -2.48
CA VAL A 17 34.10 -16.21 -2.31
C VAL A 17 35.47 -16.72 -2.74
N GLN A 18 35.99 -17.68 -2.00
CA GLN A 18 37.21 -18.42 -2.36
C GLN A 18 36.95 -19.92 -2.25
N CYS A 19 37.62 -20.69 -3.11
CA CYS A 19 37.54 -22.14 -3.12
C CYS A 19 38.80 -22.76 -3.74
N THR A 20 39.01 -24.05 -3.49
CA THR A 20 40.09 -24.85 -4.06
C THR A 20 39.52 -25.85 -5.05
N LEU A 21 40.01 -25.85 -6.29
CA LEU A 21 39.66 -26.82 -7.32
C LEU A 21 40.76 -27.86 -7.45
N SER A 22 40.41 -29.14 -7.32
CA SER A 22 41.31 -30.26 -7.61
C SER A 22 41.36 -30.51 -9.12
N LEU A 23 42.56 -30.55 -9.68
CA LEU A 23 42.82 -30.85 -11.09
C LEU A 23 43.28 -32.31 -11.19
N HIS A 24 42.43 -33.18 -11.73
CA HIS A 24 42.87 -34.52 -12.09
C HIS A 24 43.48 -34.47 -13.49
N THR A 25 44.77 -34.78 -13.61
CA THR A 25 45.43 -35.04 -14.88
C THR A 25 45.57 -36.54 -15.07
N GLU A 26 45.32 -37.06 -16.27
CA GLU A 26 45.38 -38.50 -16.59
C GLU A 26 46.81 -39.10 -16.52
N GLN A 27 47.84 -38.32 -16.13
CA GLN A 27 49.25 -38.70 -16.27
C GLN A 27 50.15 -38.46 -15.03
N ALA A 28 49.63 -38.11 -13.85
CA ALA A 28 50.46 -38.00 -12.64
C ALA A 28 49.70 -38.34 -11.34
N ASP A 29 50.37 -39.09 -10.45
CA ASP A 29 49.93 -39.44 -9.08
C ASP A 29 49.92 -38.25 -8.09
N THR A 30 49.92 -37.01 -8.59
CA THR A 30 49.89 -35.78 -7.80
C THR A 30 48.59 -35.02 -8.06
N GLU A 31 47.73 -34.88 -7.03
CA GLU A 31 46.59 -33.94 -7.06
C GLU A 31 47.12 -32.51 -7.16
N ASP A 32 47.22 -31.98 -8.38
CA ASP A 32 47.41 -30.53 -8.57
C ASP A 32 46.13 -29.82 -8.12
N SER A 33 46.27 -28.72 -7.37
CA SER A 33 45.13 -27.92 -6.92
C SER A 33 45.32 -26.45 -7.26
N ILE A 34 44.21 -25.78 -7.56
CA ILE A 34 44.22 -24.35 -7.87
C ILE A 34 43.22 -23.61 -6.98
N ARG A 35 43.68 -22.52 -6.37
CA ARG A 35 42.82 -21.64 -5.56
C ARG A 35 42.17 -20.59 -6.45
N LEU A 36 40.85 -20.51 -6.43
CA LEU A 36 40.08 -19.48 -7.12
C LEU A 36 39.50 -18.52 -6.08
N ALA A 37 39.59 -17.23 -6.35
CA ALA A 37 39.01 -16.17 -5.52
C ALA A 37 38.32 -15.15 -6.42
N SER A 38 37.24 -14.55 -5.93
CA SER A 38 36.48 -13.51 -6.63
C SER A 38 35.71 -12.65 -5.64
N HIS A 39 35.42 -11.39 -5.97
CA HIS A 39 34.57 -10.52 -5.16
C HIS A 39 33.07 -10.82 -5.30
N LEU A 40 32.68 -11.75 -6.17
CA LEU A 40 31.32 -12.28 -6.22
C LEU A 40 30.95 -12.96 -4.89
N LEU A 41 29.75 -12.70 -4.37
CA LEU A 41 29.28 -13.23 -3.10
C LEU A 41 28.48 -14.52 -3.26
N GLY A 42 28.50 -15.34 -2.21
CA GLY A 42 27.70 -16.55 -2.08
C GLY A 42 28.33 -17.81 -2.66
N VAL A 43 28.03 -18.95 -2.06
CA VAL A 43 28.54 -20.27 -2.47
C VAL A 43 28.08 -20.65 -3.88
N HIS A 44 26.90 -20.20 -4.30
CA HIS A 44 26.39 -20.43 -5.65
C HIS A 44 27.29 -19.81 -6.75
N SER A 45 28.04 -18.74 -6.44
CA SER A 45 29.00 -18.12 -7.36
C SER A 45 30.17 -19.05 -7.71
N VAL A 46 30.47 -20.06 -6.89
CA VAL A 46 31.50 -21.07 -7.17
C VAL A 46 31.22 -21.80 -8.50
N ALA A 47 29.96 -22.12 -8.80
CA ALA A 47 29.60 -22.74 -10.07
C ALA A 47 30.00 -21.86 -11.27
N THR A 48 29.79 -20.54 -11.16
CA THR A 48 30.20 -19.56 -12.17
C THR A 48 31.72 -19.49 -12.29
N LEU A 49 32.46 -19.50 -11.17
CA LEU A 49 33.93 -19.52 -11.18
C LEU A 49 34.48 -20.78 -11.86
N LEU A 50 33.92 -21.95 -11.54
CA LEU A 50 34.30 -23.22 -12.15
C LEU A 50 34.00 -23.25 -13.65
N ALA A 51 32.82 -22.81 -14.06
CA ALA A 51 32.45 -22.71 -15.47
C ALA A 51 33.40 -21.76 -16.23
N THR A 52 33.67 -20.59 -15.64
CA THR A 52 34.58 -19.59 -16.22
C THR A 52 35.98 -20.14 -16.35
N TYR A 53 36.49 -20.81 -15.31
CA TYR A 53 37.81 -21.44 -15.33
C TYR A 53 37.93 -22.48 -16.45
N VAL A 54 36.95 -23.39 -16.57
CA VAL A 54 36.96 -24.43 -17.61
C VAL A 54 36.88 -23.83 -19.01
N VAL A 55 35.99 -22.86 -19.25
CA VAL A 55 35.88 -22.20 -20.55
C VAL A 55 37.17 -21.47 -20.90
N ALA A 56 37.74 -20.71 -19.96
CA ALA A 56 38.98 -19.97 -20.18
C ALA A 56 40.17 -20.90 -20.47
N ARG A 57 40.29 -22.03 -19.77
CA ARG A 57 41.29 -23.07 -20.07
C ARG A 57 41.11 -23.64 -21.47
N ARG A 58 39.87 -23.85 -21.93
CA ARG A 58 39.58 -24.30 -23.30
C ARG A 58 39.91 -23.26 -24.36
N CYS A 59 39.84 -21.97 -24.01
CA CYS A 59 40.29 -20.87 -24.87
C CYS A 59 41.81 -20.65 -24.85
N GLY A 60 42.58 -21.46 -24.13
CA GLY A 60 44.05 -21.40 -24.11
C GLY A 60 44.66 -20.45 -23.07
N LEU A 61 43.85 -19.86 -22.18
CA LEU A 61 44.36 -18.99 -21.10
C LEU A 61 45.12 -19.79 -20.04
N GLN A 62 46.19 -19.21 -19.49
CA GLN A 62 46.98 -19.81 -18.43
C GLN A 62 46.25 -19.72 -17.08
N PRO A 63 46.46 -20.67 -16.15
CA PRO A 63 45.75 -20.67 -14.88
C PRO A 63 45.94 -19.38 -14.06
N SER A 64 47.14 -18.80 -14.08
CA SER A 64 47.46 -17.54 -13.39
C SER A 64 46.69 -16.34 -13.96
N GLU A 65 46.54 -16.25 -15.29
CA GLU A 65 45.75 -15.20 -15.95
C GLU A 65 44.27 -15.29 -15.55
N ILE A 66 43.75 -16.51 -15.49
CA ILE A 66 42.37 -16.76 -15.08
C ILE A 66 42.17 -16.38 -13.61
N GLN A 67 43.07 -16.80 -12.71
CA GLN A 67 43.00 -16.44 -11.29
C GLN A 67 43.02 -14.92 -11.09
N GLN A 68 43.89 -14.22 -11.80
CA GLN A 68 43.98 -12.75 -11.73
C GLN A 68 42.70 -12.08 -12.21
N ALA A 69 42.12 -12.54 -13.33
CA ALA A 69 40.87 -12.00 -13.86
C ALA A 69 39.69 -12.27 -12.92
N LEU A 70 39.57 -13.49 -12.38
CA LEU A 70 38.51 -13.86 -11.44
C LEU A 70 38.57 -13.05 -10.15
N ALA A 71 39.79 -12.77 -9.65
CA ALA A 71 40.01 -11.96 -8.46
C ALA A 71 39.61 -10.48 -8.64
N GLN A 72 39.49 -9.99 -9.88
CA GLN A 72 39.08 -8.62 -10.18
C GLN A 72 37.57 -8.48 -10.44
N LEU A 73 36.86 -9.59 -10.64
CA LEU A 73 35.41 -9.57 -10.89
C LEU A 73 34.66 -8.95 -9.71
N GLN A 74 33.87 -7.92 -9.99
CA GLN A 74 32.99 -7.26 -9.03
C GLN A 74 31.53 -7.71 -9.23
N PRO A 75 30.72 -7.76 -8.16
CA PRO A 75 29.27 -7.89 -8.29
C PRO A 75 28.71 -6.76 -9.15
N LEU A 76 27.74 -7.10 -10.01
CA LEU A 76 26.94 -6.08 -10.70
C LEU A 76 25.94 -5.46 -9.71
N ALA A 77 25.52 -4.22 -9.98
CA ALA A 77 24.45 -3.58 -9.23
C ALA A 77 23.20 -4.50 -9.18
N GLY A 78 22.57 -4.61 -8.01
CA GLY A 78 21.40 -5.47 -7.79
C GLY A 78 21.67 -6.98 -7.81
N ARG A 79 22.93 -7.45 -7.79
CA ARG A 79 23.31 -8.87 -7.79
C ARG A 79 24.19 -9.21 -6.60
N LEU A 80 23.58 -9.30 -5.41
CA LEU A 80 24.27 -9.46 -4.12
C LEU A 80 25.41 -8.45 -3.95
N ASN A 81 25.16 -7.19 -4.32
CA ASN A 81 26.12 -6.11 -4.21
C ASN A 81 26.26 -5.67 -2.74
N PRO A 82 27.44 -5.77 -2.11
CA PRO A 82 27.61 -5.37 -0.73
C PRO A 82 27.67 -3.84 -0.60
N LEU A 83 26.86 -3.26 0.29
CA LEU A 83 26.80 -1.82 0.55
C LEU A 83 26.88 -1.52 2.06
N GLY A 84 27.34 -0.32 2.41
CA GLY A 84 27.21 0.22 3.76
C GLY A 84 25.79 0.71 4.03
N GLY A 85 25.22 0.33 5.18
CA GLY A 85 23.89 0.72 5.61
C GLY A 85 23.89 1.67 6.80
N VAL A 86 22.75 2.34 7.02
CA VAL A 86 22.49 3.16 8.21
C VAL A 86 22.69 2.34 9.51
N TYR A 87 23.05 3.03 10.59
CA TYR A 87 23.35 2.41 11.89
C TYR A 87 24.45 1.34 11.84
N GLY A 88 25.36 1.43 10.87
CA GLY A 88 26.48 0.48 10.71
C GLY A 88 26.06 -0.88 10.15
N ALA A 89 24.84 -1.01 9.61
CA ALA A 89 24.39 -2.23 8.95
C ALA A 89 25.22 -2.55 7.69
N ARG A 90 25.24 -3.82 7.29
CA ARG A 90 25.79 -4.26 6.00
C ARG A 90 24.67 -4.74 5.10
N LEU A 91 24.49 -4.11 3.95
CA LEU A 91 23.42 -4.44 3.02
C LEU A 91 23.94 -5.37 1.92
N LEU A 92 23.12 -6.33 1.53
CA LEU A 92 23.24 -7.13 0.31
C LEU A 92 22.12 -6.70 -0.63
N ASP A 93 22.47 -5.86 -1.61
CA ASP A 93 21.55 -5.43 -2.65
C ASP A 93 21.44 -6.51 -3.73
N ASP A 94 20.32 -7.24 -3.72
CA ASP A 94 19.98 -8.29 -4.70
C ASP A 94 18.65 -7.97 -5.40
N THR A 95 18.48 -6.69 -5.73
CA THR A 95 17.22 -6.10 -6.19
C THR A 95 17.05 -6.14 -7.70
N HIS A 96 17.98 -6.70 -8.48
CA HIS A 96 17.86 -6.77 -9.94
C HIS A 96 16.57 -7.48 -10.37
N ASN A 97 16.34 -8.70 -9.87
CA ASN A 97 15.13 -9.50 -10.06
C ASN A 97 15.03 -10.62 -9.00
N ALA A 98 13.87 -11.27 -8.88
CA ALA A 98 13.67 -12.37 -7.95
C ALA A 98 12.97 -13.58 -8.59
N SER A 99 13.41 -14.75 -8.16
CA SER A 99 12.83 -16.07 -8.40
C SER A 99 13.13 -16.94 -7.18
N PRO A 100 12.40 -18.04 -6.94
CA PRO A 100 12.64 -18.89 -5.76
C PRO A 100 14.10 -19.30 -5.60
N LEU A 101 14.71 -19.83 -6.66
CA LEU A 101 16.12 -20.25 -6.67
C LEU A 101 17.08 -19.10 -6.33
N SER A 102 16.88 -17.91 -6.92
CA SER A 102 17.73 -16.77 -6.62
C SER A 102 17.53 -16.27 -5.19
N THR A 103 16.31 -16.36 -4.65
CA THR A 103 16.01 -15.93 -3.28
C THR A 103 16.61 -16.87 -2.26
N TYR A 104 16.57 -18.19 -2.50
CA TYR A 104 17.30 -19.16 -1.69
C TYR A 104 18.81 -18.90 -1.70
N ALA A 105 19.38 -18.64 -2.88
CA ALA A 105 20.80 -18.31 -3.01
C ALA A 105 21.19 -17.06 -2.20
N GLY A 106 20.33 -16.03 -2.20
CA GLY A 106 20.53 -14.82 -1.39
C GLY A 106 20.42 -15.08 0.11
N LEU A 107 19.41 -15.83 0.54
CA LEU A 107 19.21 -16.19 1.96
C LEU A 107 20.35 -17.06 2.50
N GLU A 108 20.79 -18.06 1.73
CA GLU A 108 21.94 -18.89 2.08
C GLU A 108 23.24 -18.07 2.13
N THR A 109 23.40 -17.11 1.21
CA THR A 109 24.54 -16.18 1.27
C THR A 109 24.50 -15.34 2.54
N LEU A 110 23.35 -14.77 2.90
CA LEU A 110 23.17 -14.00 4.12
C LEU A 110 23.47 -14.86 5.38
N LYS A 111 23.05 -16.12 5.38
CA LYS A 111 23.31 -17.07 6.46
C LYS A 111 24.79 -17.38 6.63
N ALA A 112 25.51 -17.58 5.52
CA ALA A 112 26.93 -17.90 5.51
C ALA A 112 27.83 -16.71 5.91
N LEU A 113 27.39 -15.48 5.67
CA LEU A 113 28.19 -14.30 6.01
C LEU A 113 28.27 -14.07 7.53
N PRO A 114 29.42 -13.56 8.03
CA PRO A 114 29.55 -13.11 9.41
C PRO A 114 28.58 -11.97 9.71
N ALA A 115 27.72 -12.14 10.72
CA ALA A 115 26.69 -11.19 11.12
C ALA A 115 26.35 -11.40 12.60
N GLY A 116 26.05 -10.30 13.31
CA GLY A 116 25.43 -10.38 14.64
C GLY A 116 23.98 -10.82 14.57
N ARG A 117 23.24 -10.14 13.70
CA ARG A 117 21.83 -10.41 13.38
C ARG A 117 21.63 -10.39 11.87
N ARG A 118 20.63 -11.12 11.40
CA ARG A 118 20.29 -11.25 9.98
C ARG A 118 18.87 -10.77 9.74
N MET A 119 18.70 -9.96 8.71
CA MET A 119 17.41 -9.45 8.27
C MET A 119 17.23 -9.70 6.77
N ALA A 120 16.03 -10.08 6.36
CA ALA A 120 15.64 -10.07 4.95
C ALA A 120 14.50 -9.08 4.73
N ILE A 121 14.59 -8.32 3.65
CA ILE A 121 13.54 -7.47 3.12
C ILE A 121 13.16 -8.03 1.73
N LEU A 122 12.02 -8.70 1.66
CA LEU A 122 11.60 -9.45 0.48
C LEU A 122 10.40 -8.82 -0.21
N GLY A 123 10.55 -8.53 -1.50
CA GLY A 123 9.50 -8.10 -2.41
C GLY A 123 8.81 -9.27 -3.11
N ASP A 124 7.72 -8.99 -3.83
CA ASP A 124 7.02 -9.99 -4.64
C ASP A 124 7.95 -10.66 -5.68
N MET A 125 7.76 -11.97 -5.87
CA MET A 125 8.33 -12.73 -6.98
C MET A 125 7.30 -12.80 -8.12
N LEU A 126 7.50 -11.99 -9.16
CA LEU A 126 6.58 -11.81 -10.27
C LEU A 126 6.90 -12.82 -11.39
N ALA A 127 6.01 -12.91 -12.38
CA ALA A 127 6.12 -13.82 -13.53
C ALA A 127 6.20 -15.34 -13.19
N LEU A 128 5.68 -15.76 -12.04
CA LEU A 128 5.63 -17.17 -11.62
C LEU A 128 4.39 -17.95 -12.09
N GLY A 129 3.39 -17.26 -12.66
CA GLY A 129 2.11 -17.88 -13.03
C GLY A 129 1.41 -18.52 -11.82
N ASP A 130 0.82 -19.70 -12.04
CA ASP A 130 0.08 -20.45 -11.00
C ASP A 130 0.95 -20.90 -9.83
N PHE A 131 2.27 -21.03 -10.04
CA PHE A 131 3.23 -21.39 -9.00
C PHE A 131 3.53 -20.23 -8.03
N SER A 132 2.98 -19.03 -8.27
CA SER A 132 3.27 -17.85 -7.47
C SER A 132 3.01 -18.08 -5.98
N SER A 133 1.85 -18.62 -5.59
CA SER A 133 1.51 -18.76 -4.16
C SER A 133 2.43 -19.74 -3.44
N GLU A 134 2.66 -20.92 -4.04
CA GLU A 134 3.53 -21.97 -3.49
C GLU A 134 4.97 -21.47 -3.33
N ALA A 135 5.51 -20.83 -4.37
CA ALA A 135 6.84 -20.23 -4.35
C ALA A 135 7.04 -19.22 -3.21
N HIS A 136 6.08 -18.32 -2.97
CA HIS A 136 6.18 -17.34 -1.88
C HIS A 136 6.15 -18.04 -0.51
N MET A 137 5.31 -19.07 -0.34
CA MET A 137 5.29 -19.84 0.90
C MET A 137 6.59 -20.60 1.14
N GLU A 138 7.18 -21.22 0.11
CA GLU A 138 8.46 -21.92 0.23
C GLU A 138 9.60 -20.97 0.62
N VAL A 139 9.67 -19.79 0.00
CA VAL A 139 10.61 -18.73 0.39
C VAL A 139 10.40 -18.27 1.83
N GLY A 140 9.15 -18.17 2.29
CA GLY A 140 8.84 -17.85 3.69
C GLY A 140 9.39 -18.88 4.68
N ARG A 141 9.22 -20.18 4.38
CA ARG A 141 9.78 -21.26 5.21
C ARG A 141 11.30 -21.22 5.27
N GLU A 142 11.95 -20.90 4.16
CA GLU A 142 13.40 -20.79 4.14
C GLU A 142 13.87 -19.54 4.90
N ALA A 143 13.22 -18.40 4.70
CA ALA A 143 13.53 -17.18 5.44
C ALA A 143 13.50 -17.40 6.96
N ALA A 144 12.51 -18.13 7.49
CA ALA A 144 12.44 -18.46 8.92
C ALA A 144 13.66 -19.22 9.48
N ARG A 145 14.42 -19.91 8.62
CA ARG A 145 15.66 -20.64 8.99
C ARG A 145 16.92 -19.82 8.80
N SER A 146 16.84 -18.71 8.04
CA SER A 146 18.01 -17.93 7.61
C SER A 146 18.12 -16.58 8.30
N VAL A 147 17.01 -16.02 8.82
CA VAL A 147 16.98 -14.65 9.37
C VAL A 147 16.36 -14.55 10.76
N ASP A 148 16.76 -13.51 11.49
CA ASP A 148 16.18 -13.12 12.77
C ASP A 148 14.96 -12.21 12.59
N TYR A 149 14.95 -11.40 11.52
CA TYR A 149 13.90 -10.45 11.20
C TYR A 149 13.51 -10.54 9.72
N LEU A 150 12.21 -10.52 9.45
CA LEU A 150 11.67 -10.55 8.10
C LEU A 150 10.76 -9.35 7.88
N ILE A 151 11.08 -8.57 6.85
CA ILE A 151 10.21 -7.52 6.34
C ILE A 151 9.78 -7.94 4.94
N THR A 152 8.52 -7.75 4.63
CA THR A 152 8.02 -8.02 3.29
C THR A 152 7.31 -6.80 2.71
N ARG A 153 7.41 -6.64 1.38
CA ARG A 153 6.75 -5.55 0.64
C ARG A 153 6.07 -6.10 -0.59
N GLY A 154 4.76 -5.95 -0.67
CA GLY A 154 4.01 -6.37 -1.85
C GLY A 154 2.66 -6.96 -1.53
N GLU A 155 1.97 -7.40 -2.56
CA GLU A 155 0.62 -7.95 -2.44
C GLU A 155 0.66 -9.42 -2.01
N ARG A 156 1.53 -10.21 -2.64
CA ARG A 156 1.64 -11.66 -2.42
C ARG A 156 2.65 -12.00 -1.33
N THR A 157 3.45 -11.04 -0.89
CA THR A 157 4.44 -11.27 0.17
C THR A 157 3.83 -11.53 1.54
N ALA A 158 2.52 -11.30 1.73
CA ALA A 158 1.81 -11.76 2.93
C ALA A 158 1.94 -13.29 3.10
N LEU A 159 2.00 -14.05 2.00
CA LEU A 159 2.22 -15.50 2.02
C LEU A 159 3.64 -15.86 2.51
N ILE A 160 4.65 -15.05 2.18
CA ILE A 160 6.02 -15.22 2.70
C ILE A 160 6.00 -15.05 4.21
N ALA A 161 5.38 -13.97 4.69
CA ALA A 161 5.30 -13.64 6.11
C ALA A 161 4.55 -14.72 6.91
N GLU A 162 3.38 -15.16 6.42
CA GLU A 162 2.60 -16.20 7.07
C GLU A 162 3.35 -17.53 7.13
N ALA A 163 3.96 -17.97 6.02
CA ALA A 163 4.72 -19.20 5.98
C ALA A 163 5.97 -19.16 6.89
N ALA A 164 6.62 -17.99 7.00
CA ALA A 164 7.73 -17.80 7.92
C ALA A 164 7.30 -17.93 9.39
N GLN A 165 6.15 -17.34 9.75
CA GLN A 165 5.58 -17.45 11.09
C GLN A 165 5.19 -18.89 11.43
N GLN A 166 4.53 -19.60 10.51
CA GLN A 166 4.20 -21.02 10.66
C GLN A 166 5.44 -21.90 10.79
N ALA A 167 6.55 -21.51 10.16
CA ALA A 167 7.84 -22.18 10.26
C ALA A 167 8.65 -21.82 11.53
N GLY A 168 8.12 -20.96 12.41
CA GLY A 168 8.68 -20.67 13.73
C GLY A 168 9.29 -19.28 13.91
N LEU A 169 9.24 -18.39 12.91
CA LEU A 169 9.72 -17.01 13.07
C LEU A 169 8.70 -16.21 13.92
N PRO A 170 9.10 -15.59 15.05
CA PRO A 170 8.15 -14.91 15.93
C PRO A 170 7.42 -13.76 15.24
N ALA A 171 6.11 -13.63 15.48
CA ALA A 171 5.26 -12.67 14.78
C ALA A 171 5.73 -11.21 14.96
N GLU A 172 6.29 -10.87 16.12
CA GLU A 172 6.84 -9.56 16.43
C GLU A 172 8.12 -9.21 15.63
N ARG A 173 8.73 -10.20 14.97
CA ARG A 173 9.90 -10.04 14.10
C ARG A 173 9.55 -10.10 12.61
N VAL A 174 8.27 -10.21 12.28
CA VAL A 174 7.76 -10.24 10.91
C VAL A 174 6.88 -9.03 10.64
N VAL A 175 7.24 -8.21 9.64
CA VAL A 175 6.50 -6.99 9.27
C VAL A 175 6.10 -7.04 7.81
N VAL A 176 4.80 -6.91 7.52
CA VAL A 176 4.26 -6.83 6.15
C VAL A 176 3.97 -5.38 5.83
N THR A 177 4.57 -4.84 4.76
CA THR A 177 4.47 -3.44 4.34
C THR A 177 3.96 -3.32 2.90
N SER A 178 3.55 -2.11 2.51
CA SER A 178 3.05 -1.84 1.14
C SER A 178 3.91 -0.84 0.37
N THR A 179 4.62 0.06 1.06
CA THR A 179 5.50 1.06 0.41
C THR A 179 6.97 0.80 0.71
N HIS A 180 7.85 1.33 -0.15
CA HIS A 180 9.31 1.24 0.05
C HIS A 180 9.74 1.97 1.32
N GLU A 181 9.13 3.11 1.63
CA GLU A 181 9.41 3.91 2.83
C GLU A 181 8.97 3.20 4.10
N ASP A 182 7.83 2.50 4.08
CA ASP A 182 7.39 1.72 5.24
C ASP A 182 8.29 0.51 5.49
N ALA A 183 8.75 -0.17 4.42
CA ALA A 183 9.74 -1.23 4.53
C ALA A 183 11.07 -0.73 5.12
N ALA A 184 11.58 0.39 4.61
CA ALA A 184 12.81 1.01 5.10
C ALA A 184 12.67 1.48 6.56
N ARG A 185 11.57 2.15 6.91
CA ARG A 185 11.30 2.60 8.29
C ARG A 185 11.13 1.44 9.26
N ALA A 186 10.51 0.34 8.82
CA ALA A 186 10.44 -0.89 9.61
C ALA A 186 11.84 -1.44 9.87
N ALA A 187 12.70 -1.52 8.86
CA ALA A 187 14.09 -1.96 9.01
C ALA A 187 14.88 -1.06 9.96
N GLN A 188 14.81 0.26 9.76
CA GLN A 188 15.51 1.25 10.60
C GLN A 188 15.15 1.11 12.08
N ARG A 189 13.88 0.89 12.43
CA ARG A 189 13.46 0.68 13.84
C ARG A 189 14.12 -0.54 14.49
N PHE A 190 14.44 -1.58 13.73
CA PHE A 190 15.17 -2.74 14.23
C PHE A 190 16.67 -2.49 14.28
N LEU A 191 17.21 -1.81 13.27
CA LEU A 191 18.64 -1.48 13.18
C LEU A 191 19.07 -0.51 14.29
N GLU A 192 18.28 0.52 14.59
CA GLU A 192 18.56 1.50 15.64
C GLU A 192 18.68 0.84 17.03
N ARG A 193 17.82 -0.14 17.32
CA ARG A 193 17.83 -0.91 18.58
C ARG A 193 19.05 -1.84 18.73
N SER A 194 19.80 -2.06 17.67
CA SER A 194 20.99 -2.93 17.65
C SER A 194 22.29 -2.17 17.89
N GLY A 195 22.25 -0.84 18.04
CA GLY A 195 23.43 0.03 18.18
C GLY A 195 24.36 -0.20 19.39
N GLU A 196 24.06 -1.18 20.25
CA GLU A 196 24.87 -1.55 21.43
C GLU A 196 25.65 -2.88 21.26
N GLU A 197 25.37 -3.68 20.21
CA GLU A 197 26.06 -4.97 19.99
C GLU A 197 27.28 -4.81 19.07
N SER A 198 28.41 -5.40 19.46
CA SER A 198 29.73 -5.35 18.78
C SER A 198 29.77 -5.97 17.35
N SER A 199 28.62 -6.30 16.76
CA SER A 199 28.51 -6.97 15.46
C SER A 199 27.36 -6.40 14.62
N ALA A 200 27.69 -5.86 13.45
CA ALA A 200 26.74 -5.26 12.51
C ALA A 200 25.62 -6.23 12.09
N THR A 201 24.40 -5.69 11.94
CA THR A 201 23.27 -6.42 11.33
C THR A 201 23.49 -6.52 9.81
N SER A 202 23.29 -7.71 9.27
CA SER A 202 23.36 -7.96 7.83
C SER A 202 21.96 -8.01 7.24
N VAL A 203 21.72 -7.28 6.16
CA VAL A 203 20.39 -7.10 5.56
C VAL A 203 20.41 -7.54 4.11
N LEU A 204 19.61 -8.53 3.73
CA LEU A 204 19.33 -8.86 2.33
C LEU A 204 18.13 -8.07 1.84
N ILE A 205 18.25 -7.39 0.70
CA ILE A 205 17.13 -6.74 0.02
C ILE A 205 16.95 -7.38 -1.34
N LYS A 206 15.76 -7.93 -1.61
CA LYS A 206 15.49 -8.68 -2.84
C LYS A 206 14.03 -8.54 -3.28
N GLY A 207 13.80 -8.47 -4.58
CA GLY A 207 12.46 -8.47 -5.17
C GLY A 207 12.55 -8.51 -6.70
N SER A 208 11.41 -8.70 -7.35
CA SER A 208 11.35 -8.66 -8.82
C SER A 208 11.60 -7.24 -9.34
N GLU A 209 12.01 -7.14 -10.60
CA GLU A 209 12.33 -5.85 -11.22
C GLU A 209 11.22 -4.80 -11.03
N GLU A 210 9.97 -5.18 -11.24
CA GLU A 210 8.82 -4.29 -11.18
C GLU A 210 8.47 -3.87 -9.75
N THR A 211 8.98 -4.59 -8.74
CA THR A 211 8.78 -4.23 -7.33
C THR A 211 9.66 -3.05 -6.87
N ARG A 212 10.67 -2.67 -7.66
CA ARG A 212 11.56 -1.53 -7.42
C ARG A 212 12.23 -1.53 -6.03
N MET A 213 12.61 -2.70 -5.52
CA MET A 213 13.20 -2.85 -4.17
C MET A 213 14.52 -2.09 -3.97
N GLU A 214 15.20 -1.67 -5.03
CA GLU A 214 16.36 -0.77 -4.95
C GLU A 214 16.02 0.55 -4.24
N LYS A 215 14.76 1.00 -4.27
CA LYS A 215 14.32 2.17 -3.50
C LYS A 215 14.42 1.94 -1.99
N VAL A 216 14.15 0.72 -1.52
CA VAL A 216 14.38 0.36 -0.11
C VAL A 216 15.86 0.36 0.19
N THR A 217 16.67 -0.21 -0.71
CA THR A 217 18.14 -0.18 -0.57
C THR A 217 18.65 1.26 -0.44
N GLU A 218 18.24 2.17 -1.33
CA GLU A 218 18.63 3.59 -1.32
C GLU A 218 18.31 4.27 0.03
N LEU A 219 17.10 4.05 0.57
CA LEU A 219 16.66 4.59 1.87
C LEU A 219 17.43 4.02 3.08
N LEU A 220 18.12 2.89 2.91
CA LEU A 220 18.90 2.24 3.95
C LEU A 220 20.41 2.44 3.78
N MET A 221 20.88 3.00 2.67
CA MET A 221 22.31 3.23 2.43
C MET A 221 22.88 4.25 3.43
N ALA A 222 24.12 4.01 3.88
CA ALA A 222 24.86 4.98 4.68
C ALA A 222 25.21 6.25 3.88
N HIS A 223 25.42 6.11 2.57
CA HIS A 223 25.73 7.18 1.63
C HIS A 223 24.77 7.16 0.43
N PRO A 224 23.51 7.63 0.57
CA PRO A 224 22.53 7.60 -0.51
C PRO A 224 22.96 8.36 -1.77
N SER A 225 23.89 9.31 -1.66
CA SER A 225 24.47 10.02 -2.81
C SER A 225 25.20 9.10 -3.80
N GLU A 226 25.65 7.91 -3.37
CA GLU A 226 26.32 6.92 -4.23
C GLU A 226 25.32 6.03 -4.98
N ALA A 227 24.02 6.11 -4.67
CA ALA A 227 23.00 5.27 -5.29
C ALA A 227 23.07 5.26 -6.84
N PRO A 228 23.26 6.39 -7.55
CA PRO A 228 23.32 6.42 -9.01
C PRO A 228 24.38 5.51 -9.64
N GLU A 229 25.48 5.26 -8.93
CA GLU A 229 26.61 4.44 -9.41
C GLU A 229 26.52 3.00 -8.88
N ARG A 230 25.81 2.79 -7.77
CA ARG A 230 25.82 1.52 -7.01
C ARG A 230 24.57 0.68 -7.19
N LEU A 231 23.43 1.30 -7.52
CA LEU A 231 22.12 0.63 -7.61
C LEU A 231 21.64 0.52 -9.06
N VAL A 232 20.79 -0.48 -9.30
CA VAL A 232 20.09 -0.63 -10.58
C VAL A 232 19.07 0.49 -10.78
N ARG A 233 18.71 0.76 -12.04
CA ARG A 233 17.55 1.61 -12.43
C ARG A 233 17.59 3.05 -11.90
N GLN A 234 18.78 3.65 -11.85
CA GLN A 234 18.97 5.01 -11.32
C GLN A 234 18.94 6.13 -12.35
N THR A 235 18.96 5.82 -13.65
CA THR A 235 18.87 6.85 -14.70
C THR A 235 17.54 7.63 -14.60
N PRO A 236 17.49 8.90 -15.03
CA PRO A 236 16.26 9.69 -15.01
C PRO A 236 15.07 9.01 -15.70
N GLY A 237 15.29 8.31 -16.83
CA GLY A 237 14.24 7.55 -17.51
C GLY A 237 13.64 6.45 -16.63
N TRP A 238 14.49 5.64 -15.99
CA TRP A 238 14.04 4.62 -15.03
C TRP A 238 13.31 5.19 -13.81
N LYS A 239 13.63 6.41 -13.36
CA LYS A 239 12.90 7.07 -12.26
C LYS A 239 11.48 7.51 -12.67
N GLN A 240 11.22 7.64 -13.97
CA GLN A 240 9.92 8.05 -14.52
C GLN A 240 9.06 6.89 -15.04
N ILE A 241 9.65 5.71 -15.29
CA ILE A 241 8.92 4.53 -15.79
C ILE A 241 8.16 3.85 -14.64
N VAL A 242 6.83 3.80 -14.75
CA VAL A 242 5.97 2.86 -14.03
C VAL A 242 6.00 1.54 -14.81
N VAL A 243 6.58 0.48 -14.22
CA VAL A 243 6.85 -0.79 -14.91
C VAL A 243 5.59 -1.70 -14.95
N MET A 244 4.52 -1.33 -14.27
CA MET A 244 3.28 -2.10 -14.25
C MET A 244 2.52 -1.92 -15.58
N ARG A 245 2.35 -3.00 -16.33
CA ARG A 245 1.40 -3.05 -17.45
C ARG A 245 0.05 -3.51 -16.89
N PRO A 246 -0.95 -2.63 -16.74
CA PRO A 246 -2.27 -3.05 -16.30
C PRO A 246 -2.89 -3.99 -17.35
N ASP A 247 -3.67 -4.97 -16.90
CA ASP A 247 -4.38 -5.92 -17.78
C ASP A 247 -5.40 -5.24 -18.70
N ARG A 248 -5.74 -3.98 -18.41
CA ARG A 248 -6.62 -3.12 -19.20
C ARG A 248 -5.91 -1.79 -19.52
N PRO A 249 -6.21 -1.17 -20.68
CA PRO A 249 -5.68 0.15 -21.04
C PRO A 249 -6.28 1.29 -20.20
N THR A 250 -7.17 1.00 -19.24
CA THR A 250 -7.79 1.96 -18.32
C THR A 250 -7.50 1.48 -16.91
N TRP A 251 -6.87 2.31 -16.08
CA TRP A 251 -6.37 1.95 -14.76
C TRP A 251 -6.38 3.13 -13.79
N VAL A 252 -6.28 2.82 -12.51
CA VAL A 252 -6.06 3.82 -11.44
C VAL A 252 -4.69 3.59 -10.82
N GLU A 253 -3.88 4.64 -10.75
CA GLU A 253 -2.64 4.67 -9.98
C GLU A 253 -2.91 5.19 -8.57
N ILE A 254 -2.41 4.48 -7.56
CA ILE A 254 -2.57 4.80 -6.15
C ILE A 254 -1.19 5.08 -5.53
N ASP A 255 -0.91 6.34 -5.25
CA ASP A 255 0.29 6.75 -4.53
C ASP A 255 0.13 6.46 -3.02
N LEU A 256 0.61 5.30 -2.60
CA LEU A 256 0.61 4.92 -1.19
C LEU A 256 1.58 5.77 -0.35
N SER A 257 2.61 6.37 -0.94
CA SER A 257 3.50 7.29 -0.24
C SER A 257 2.75 8.58 0.12
N ALA A 258 1.87 9.06 -0.76
CA ALA A 258 0.94 10.16 -0.46
C ALA A 258 -0.03 9.79 0.68
N ILE A 259 -0.65 8.60 0.64
CA ILE A 259 -1.50 8.11 1.76
C ILE A 259 -0.74 8.11 3.10
N GLY A 260 0.49 7.59 3.10
CA GLY A 260 1.35 7.56 4.28
C GLY A 260 1.68 8.97 4.78
N SER A 261 2.02 9.89 3.87
CA SER A 261 2.30 11.29 4.19
C SER A 261 1.08 12.01 4.79
N ASN A 262 -0.07 11.90 4.13
CA ASN A 262 -1.33 12.49 4.57
C ASN A 262 -1.74 11.96 5.95
N THR A 263 -1.53 10.67 6.22
CA THR A 263 -1.81 10.06 7.52
C THR A 263 -0.91 10.63 8.62
N ARG A 264 0.41 10.74 8.37
CA ARG A 264 1.35 11.38 9.30
C ARG A 264 0.97 12.84 9.55
N ARG A 265 0.58 13.56 8.51
CA ARG A 265 0.17 14.96 8.60
C ARG A 265 -1.08 15.14 9.47
N ILE A 266 -2.08 14.29 9.30
CA ILE A 266 -3.24 14.28 10.21
C ILE A 266 -2.80 13.99 11.64
N LYS A 267 -1.89 13.01 11.84
CA LYS A 267 -1.39 12.67 13.17
C LYS A 267 -0.65 13.84 13.83
N GLU A 268 0.12 14.60 13.08
CA GLU A 268 0.77 15.84 13.53
C GLU A 268 -0.26 16.90 13.94
N ILE A 269 -1.27 17.14 13.10
CA ILE A 269 -2.32 18.15 13.34
C ILE A 269 -3.09 17.88 14.63
N VAL A 270 -3.40 16.62 14.92
CA VAL A 270 -4.17 16.24 16.13
C VAL A 270 -3.31 15.99 17.36
N GLY A 271 -2.01 15.78 17.16
CA GLY A 271 -1.04 15.54 18.22
C GLY A 271 -0.96 14.08 18.70
N PRO A 272 0.03 13.78 19.56
CA PRO A 272 0.37 12.41 19.93
C PRO A 272 -0.73 11.70 20.74
N ARG A 273 -1.49 12.45 21.55
CA ARG A 273 -2.52 11.92 22.46
C ARG A 273 -3.82 11.51 21.76
N VAL A 274 -4.15 12.14 20.64
CA VAL A 274 -5.41 11.89 19.91
C VAL A 274 -5.22 10.71 18.97
N ARG A 275 -6.06 9.69 19.06
CA ARG A 275 -6.02 8.54 18.15
C ARG A 275 -6.58 8.94 16.78
N VAL A 276 -6.10 8.26 15.75
CA VAL A 276 -6.58 8.46 14.37
C VAL A 276 -7.26 7.19 13.89
N LEU A 277 -8.54 7.30 13.52
CA LEU A 277 -9.29 6.24 12.86
C LEU A 277 -9.41 6.59 11.37
N VAL A 278 -8.77 5.81 10.50
CA VAL A 278 -8.85 6.05 9.05
C VAL A 278 -10.08 5.35 8.48
N SER A 279 -10.93 6.12 7.79
CA SER A 279 -12.14 5.58 7.16
C SER A 279 -11.83 4.93 5.81
N LEU A 280 -12.10 3.63 5.70
CA LEU A 280 -11.86 2.77 4.54
C LEU A 280 -13.15 2.31 3.85
N LYS A 281 -14.29 2.92 4.17
CA LYS A 281 -15.58 2.58 3.53
C LYS A 281 -15.51 2.73 2.01
N ALA A 282 -16.33 1.96 1.30
CA ALA A 282 -16.38 1.91 -0.16
C ALA A 282 -14.99 1.66 -0.77
N ASP A 283 -14.35 0.57 -0.32
CA ASP A 283 -13.01 0.15 -0.77
C ASP A 283 -11.94 1.26 -0.64
N ALA A 284 -11.89 1.90 0.54
CA ALA A 284 -11.07 3.07 0.78
C ALA A 284 -11.33 4.19 -0.25
N TYR A 285 -12.61 4.53 -0.44
CA TYR A 285 -13.02 5.57 -1.38
C TYR A 285 -12.53 5.26 -2.81
N GLY A 286 -12.53 3.98 -3.21
CA GLY A 286 -12.06 3.50 -4.51
C GLY A 286 -10.54 3.33 -4.66
N HIS A 287 -9.75 3.50 -3.59
CA HIS A 287 -8.28 3.43 -3.61
C HIS A 287 -7.72 2.03 -3.28
N GLY A 288 -8.56 1.08 -2.88
CA GLY A 288 -8.14 -0.26 -2.47
C GLY A 288 -7.89 -0.36 -0.97
N ALA A 289 -8.85 -0.92 -0.24
CA ALA A 289 -8.91 -0.88 1.23
C ALA A 289 -7.71 -1.55 1.91
N LEU A 290 -7.22 -2.68 1.39
CA LEU A 290 -6.15 -3.43 2.04
C LEU A 290 -4.81 -2.68 2.05
N LYS A 291 -4.40 -2.16 0.88
CA LYS A 291 -3.13 -1.41 0.75
C LYS A 291 -3.19 -0.14 1.59
N VAL A 292 -4.30 0.61 1.50
CA VAL A 292 -4.54 1.81 2.31
C VAL A 292 -4.55 1.50 3.81
N ALA A 293 -5.17 0.39 4.24
CA ALA A 293 -5.20 -0.02 5.64
C ALA A 293 -3.78 -0.22 6.21
N ARG A 294 -2.95 -1.02 5.52
CA ARG A 294 -1.57 -1.30 5.94
C ARG A 294 -0.75 -0.01 6.00
N THR A 295 -0.80 0.80 4.95
CA THR A 295 -0.07 2.07 4.88
C THR A 295 -0.52 3.02 5.99
N ALA A 296 -1.82 3.21 6.20
CA ALA A 296 -2.34 4.09 7.24
C ALA A 296 -1.90 3.66 8.65
N LEU A 297 -1.96 2.35 8.95
CA LEU A 297 -1.55 1.80 10.25
C LEU A 297 -0.06 2.02 10.54
N HIS A 298 0.82 1.86 9.54
CA HIS A 298 2.25 2.15 9.71
C HIS A 298 2.55 3.64 9.89
N ASN A 299 1.62 4.52 9.50
CA ASN A 299 1.84 5.95 9.41
C ASN A 299 1.04 6.78 10.43
N GLY A 300 0.47 6.12 11.44
CA GLY A 300 -0.10 6.80 12.62
C GLY A 300 -1.58 6.51 12.89
N ALA A 301 -2.26 5.75 12.02
CA ALA A 301 -3.60 5.28 12.31
C ALA A 301 -3.58 4.26 13.47
N SER A 302 -4.51 4.41 14.40
CA SER A 302 -4.66 3.52 15.56
C SER A 302 -5.85 2.58 15.42
N MET A 303 -6.78 2.90 14.50
CA MET A 303 -8.01 2.16 14.25
C MET A 303 -8.41 2.36 12.79
N LEU A 304 -9.20 1.43 12.26
CA LEU A 304 -9.80 1.55 10.92
C LEU A 304 -11.32 1.63 11.04
N GLY A 305 -11.98 2.26 10.07
CA GLY A 305 -13.44 2.35 10.03
C GLY A 305 -14.02 1.95 8.69
N VAL A 306 -14.94 0.99 8.71
CA VAL A 306 -15.66 0.50 7.53
C VAL A 306 -17.16 0.74 7.67
N ALA A 307 -17.90 0.68 6.57
CA ALA A 307 -19.36 0.80 6.60
C ALA A 307 -20.03 -0.53 7.00
N THR A 308 -19.50 -1.67 6.56
CA THR A 308 -20.13 -2.99 6.75
C THR A 308 -19.18 -4.04 7.32
N VAL A 309 -19.73 -5.12 7.88
CA VAL A 309 -18.92 -6.28 8.31
C VAL A 309 -18.21 -6.95 7.12
N SER A 310 -18.85 -6.97 5.94
CA SER A 310 -18.27 -7.54 4.72
C SER A 310 -17.03 -6.80 4.23
N GLU A 311 -16.91 -5.49 4.47
CA GLU A 311 -15.69 -4.74 4.20
C GLU A 311 -14.57 -5.04 5.20
N ALA A 312 -14.90 -5.50 6.41
CA ALA A 312 -13.90 -5.89 7.41
C ALA A 312 -13.33 -7.29 7.17
N ALA A 313 -14.10 -8.20 6.54
CA ALA A 313 -13.69 -9.58 6.35
C ALA A 313 -12.38 -9.73 5.55
N PRO A 314 -12.21 -9.11 4.36
CA PRO A 314 -10.95 -9.17 3.61
C PRO A 314 -9.76 -8.58 4.37
N LEU A 315 -9.99 -7.54 5.19
CA LEU A 315 -8.93 -6.97 6.03
C LEU A 315 -8.46 -7.96 7.10
N ARG A 316 -9.39 -8.69 7.72
CA ARG A 316 -9.07 -9.73 8.70
C ARG A 316 -8.40 -10.94 8.07
N GLU A 317 -8.89 -11.39 6.91
CA GLU A 317 -8.28 -12.47 6.13
C GLU A 317 -6.84 -12.13 5.73
N ALA A 318 -6.57 -10.86 5.41
CA ALA A 318 -5.23 -10.37 5.10
C ALA A 318 -4.34 -10.09 6.34
N GLY A 319 -4.77 -10.54 7.52
CA GLY A 319 -3.99 -10.49 8.77
C GLY A 319 -4.03 -9.16 9.53
N ILE A 320 -4.92 -8.22 9.17
CA ILE A 320 -5.02 -6.95 9.91
C ILE A 320 -5.61 -7.21 11.30
N THR A 321 -4.81 -7.00 12.35
CA THR A 321 -5.20 -7.20 13.75
C THR A 321 -5.64 -5.91 14.46
N ALA A 322 -5.38 -4.75 13.86
CA ALA A 322 -5.79 -3.46 14.41
C ALA A 322 -7.32 -3.39 14.62
N PRO A 323 -7.82 -2.60 15.60
CA PRO A 323 -9.25 -2.43 15.80
C PRO A 323 -9.95 -1.91 14.54
N ILE A 324 -11.10 -2.49 14.19
CA ILE A 324 -11.93 -2.08 13.04
C ILE A 324 -13.32 -1.76 13.57
N LEU A 325 -13.78 -0.52 13.39
CA LEU A 325 -15.13 -0.10 13.72
C LEU A 325 -16.04 -0.24 12.50
N VAL A 326 -17.16 -0.92 12.65
CA VAL A 326 -18.26 -0.91 11.68
C VAL A 326 -19.20 0.24 12.00
N PHE A 327 -19.28 1.23 11.10
CA PHE A 327 -20.14 2.41 11.27
C PHE A 327 -21.62 2.14 11.01
N GLY A 328 -21.91 1.24 10.08
CA GLY A 328 -23.26 0.96 9.61
C GLY A 328 -24.07 0.07 10.55
N TYR A 329 -25.27 -0.26 10.10
CA TYR A 329 -26.15 -1.22 10.75
C TYR A 329 -25.58 -2.64 10.62
N VAL A 330 -25.49 -3.35 11.75
CA VAL A 330 -25.19 -4.79 11.78
C VAL A 330 -26.46 -5.53 12.20
N PRO A 331 -27.16 -6.21 11.27
CA PRO A 331 -28.36 -6.95 11.62
C PRO A 331 -28.06 -8.16 12.51
N PRO A 332 -29.04 -8.63 13.32
CA PRO A 332 -28.84 -9.75 14.24
C PRO A 332 -28.22 -11.01 13.59
N TRP A 333 -28.62 -11.35 12.36
CA TRP A 333 -28.09 -12.52 11.65
C TRP A 333 -26.60 -12.40 11.31
N GLN A 334 -26.05 -11.17 11.24
CA GLN A 334 -24.65 -10.92 10.93
C GLN A 334 -23.78 -10.75 12.20
N MET A 335 -24.39 -10.62 13.38
CA MET A 335 -23.64 -10.36 14.62
C MET A 335 -22.68 -11.48 15.00
N ARG A 336 -23.04 -12.75 14.74
CA ARG A 336 -22.13 -13.88 14.95
C ARG A 336 -20.85 -13.73 14.14
N GLU A 337 -20.97 -13.28 12.90
CA GLU A 337 -19.83 -13.03 12.02
C GLU A 337 -18.99 -11.84 12.48
N ALA A 338 -19.63 -10.75 12.90
CA ALA A 338 -18.94 -9.60 13.49
C ALA A 338 -18.08 -9.99 14.71
N VAL A 339 -18.63 -10.82 15.61
CA VAL A 339 -17.90 -11.36 16.77
C VAL A 339 -16.78 -12.31 16.33
N ARG A 340 -17.03 -13.19 15.34
CA ARG A 340 -16.01 -14.11 14.81
C ARG A 340 -14.78 -13.34 14.31
N LEU A 341 -15.01 -12.30 13.51
CA LEU A 341 -14.01 -11.40 12.94
C LEU A 341 -13.38 -10.44 13.97
N GLY A 342 -13.94 -10.33 15.18
CA GLY A 342 -13.43 -9.42 16.21
C GLY A 342 -13.46 -7.95 15.77
N VAL A 343 -14.56 -7.52 15.15
CA VAL A 343 -14.79 -6.10 14.82
C VAL A 343 -15.52 -5.39 15.96
N THR A 344 -15.28 -4.10 16.11
CA THR A 344 -16.04 -3.22 17.02
C THR A 344 -17.36 -2.84 16.34
N VAL A 345 -18.48 -3.02 17.04
CA VAL A 345 -19.84 -2.81 16.48
C VAL A 345 -20.45 -1.50 16.96
N THR A 346 -21.04 -0.73 16.02
CA THR A 346 -21.85 0.44 16.39
C THR A 346 -23.22 0.02 16.91
N LEU A 347 -23.62 0.51 18.09
CA LEU A 347 -24.94 0.27 18.68
C LEU A 347 -25.71 1.57 18.91
N TYR A 348 -27.03 1.48 18.77
CA TYR A 348 -27.98 2.57 19.01
C TYR A 348 -29.38 2.05 19.40
N ALA A 349 -29.50 0.79 19.84
CA ALA A 349 -30.74 0.18 20.33
C ALA A 349 -30.44 -0.94 21.36
N PRO A 350 -31.18 -1.04 22.48
CA PRO A 350 -30.94 -2.06 23.50
C PRO A 350 -31.10 -3.50 22.99
N GLU A 351 -32.04 -3.74 22.09
CA GLU A 351 -32.31 -5.06 21.51
C GLU A 351 -31.12 -5.56 20.70
N ALA A 352 -30.44 -4.64 20.01
CA ALA A 352 -29.21 -4.93 19.26
C ALA A 352 -28.05 -5.26 20.22
N ALA A 353 -27.95 -4.59 21.37
CA ALA A 353 -26.95 -4.91 22.39
C ALA A 353 -27.14 -6.33 22.94
N GLN A 354 -28.38 -6.71 23.27
CA GLN A 354 -28.70 -8.05 23.75
C GLN A 354 -28.43 -9.13 22.69
N ALA A 355 -28.80 -8.89 21.43
CA ALA A 355 -28.52 -9.81 20.34
C ALA A 355 -27.01 -10.02 20.13
N LEU A 356 -26.23 -8.95 20.21
CA LEU A 356 -24.78 -9.01 20.09
C LEU A 356 -24.14 -9.75 21.27
N SER A 357 -24.62 -9.51 22.49
CA SER A 357 -24.17 -10.22 23.69
C SER A 357 -24.43 -11.73 23.59
N ARG A 358 -25.62 -12.14 23.13
CA ARG A 358 -25.90 -13.57 22.87
C ARG A 358 -24.94 -14.19 21.85
N ALA A 359 -24.63 -13.46 20.78
CA ALA A 359 -23.65 -13.91 19.78
C ALA A 359 -22.23 -14.03 20.36
N ALA A 360 -21.84 -13.09 21.23
CA ALA A 360 -20.56 -13.09 21.94
C ALA A 360 -20.43 -14.30 22.87
N LEU A 361 -21.43 -14.54 23.71
CA LEU A 361 -21.51 -15.69 24.60
C LEU A 361 -21.47 -17.02 23.85
N ALA A 362 -22.24 -17.15 22.76
CA ALA A 362 -22.27 -18.36 21.93
C ALA A 362 -20.94 -18.68 21.24
N LEU A 363 -20.02 -17.71 21.16
CA LEU A 363 -18.67 -17.89 20.62
C LEU A 363 -17.59 -17.90 21.71
N GLY A 364 -17.96 -17.74 22.99
CA GLY A 364 -17.00 -17.59 24.09
C GLY A 364 -16.06 -16.39 23.91
N LYS A 365 -16.50 -15.34 23.21
CA LYS A 365 -15.70 -14.15 22.90
C LYS A 365 -16.27 -12.91 23.59
N ARG A 366 -15.44 -11.88 23.71
CA ARG A 366 -15.87 -10.53 24.06
C ARG A 366 -15.87 -9.66 22.81
N VAL A 367 -16.79 -8.71 22.75
CA VAL A 367 -16.94 -7.80 21.62
C VAL A 367 -17.02 -6.36 22.09
N LYS A 368 -16.25 -5.51 21.44
CA LYS A 368 -16.20 -4.09 21.71
C LYS A 368 -17.33 -3.38 20.99
N VAL A 369 -17.92 -2.39 21.65
CA VAL A 369 -19.03 -1.64 21.09
C VAL A 369 -18.80 -0.14 21.20
N HIS A 370 -19.22 0.56 20.16
CA HIS A 370 -19.30 2.02 20.15
C HIS A 370 -20.76 2.45 20.11
N VAL A 371 -21.17 3.38 20.97
CA VAL A 371 -22.54 3.91 20.95
C VAL A 371 -22.61 5.12 20.03
N LYS A 372 -23.58 5.14 19.11
CA LYS A 372 -23.82 6.28 18.22
C LYS A 372 -24.93 7.17 18.77
N ILE A 373 -24.60 8.43 19.00
CA ILE A 373 -25.54 9.50 19.35
C ILE A 373 -25.82 10.33 18.10
N ASP A 374 -27.09 10.57 17.83
CA ASP A 374 -27.51 11.53 16.82
C ASP A 374 -27.70 12.92 17.47
N THR A 375 -26.83 13.86 17.11
CA THR A 375 -26.87 15.22 17.65
C THR A 375 -27.49 16.23 16.68
N GLY A 376 -27.92 15.78 15.49
CA GLY A 376 -28.45 16.63 14.43
C GLY A 376 -28.16 16.16 13.00
N MET A 377 -27.51 15.01 12.81
CA MET A 377 -27.28 14.44 11.47
C MET A 377 -28.56 13.80 10.92
N ALA A 378 -29.47 13.35 11.80
CA ALA A 378 -30.73 12.69 11.46
C ALA A 378 -30.52 11.44 10.58
N ARG A 379 -29.53 10.59 10.92
CA ARG A 379 -29.16 9.41 10.12
C ARG A 379 -29.19 8.11 10.92
N LEU A 380 -28.30 7.98 11.89
CA LEU A 380 -28.21 6.83 12.80
C LEU A 380 -27.83 7.34 14.19
N GLY A 381 -28.31 6.66 15.22
CA GLY A 381 -28.01 6.96 16.60
C GLY A 381 -29.25 7.29 17.43
N VAL A 382 -29.12 7.16 18.75
CA VAL A 382 -30.14 7.67 19.68
C VAL A 382 -30.03 9.19 19.71
N ARG A 383 -31.17 9.89 19.62
CA ARG A 383 -31.16 11.36 19.64
C ARG A 383 -30.61 11.89 20.96
N ALA A 384 -29.70 12.85 20.88
CA ALA A 384 -29.06 13.45 22.05
C ALA A 384 -30.05 14.11 23.02
N GLU A 385 -31.17 14.63 22.51
CA GLU A 385 -32.22 15.23 23.35
C GLU A 385 -33.07 14.18 24.09
N GLN A 386 -33.06 12.92 23.65
CA GLN A 386 -33.70 11.80 24.33
C GLN A 386 -32.75 11.21 25.37
N SER A 387 -32.31 12.04 26.32
CA SER A 387 -31.29 11.67 27.31
C SER A 387 -31.64 10.40 28.08
N THR A 388 -32.91 10.19 28.44
CA THR A 388 -33.39 8.95 29.09
C THR A 388 -33.12 7.71 28.25
N GLU A 389 -33.37 7.74 26.94
CA GLU A 389 -33.13 6.61 26.04
C GLU A 389 -31.63 6.37 25.83
N VAL A 390 -30.84 7.44 25.76
CA VAL A 390 -29.37 7.34 25.70
C VAL A 390 -28.83 6.65 26.95
N MET A 391 -29.26 7.09 28.14
CA MET A 391 -28.83 6.51 29.41
C MET A 391 -29.29 5.06 29.55
N ARG A 392 -30.53 4.74 29.11
CA ARG A 392 -31.07 3.38 29.12
C ARG A 392 -30.26 2.43 28.24
N LEU A 393 -29.93 2.86 27.01
CA LEU A 393 -29.08 2.07 26.11
C LEU A 393 -27.72 1.80 26.75
N ILE A 394 -27.06 2.84 27.26
CA ILE A 394 -25.71 2.71 27.80
C ILE A 394 -25.71 1.86 29.08
N ALA A 395 -26.69 2.05 29.98
CA ALA A 395 -26.88 1.21 31.16
C ALA A 395 -26.98 -0.27 30.76
N SER A 396 -27.80 -0.60 29.75
CA SER A 396 -27.93 -1.99 29.27
C SER A 396 -26.60 -2.57 28.75
N ILE A 397 -25.78 -1.77 28.08
CA ILE A 397 -24.45 -2.21 27.60
C ILE A 397 -23.49 -2.42 28.77
N VAL A 398 -23.52 -1.54 29.76
CA VAL A 398 -22.67 -1.63 30.97
C VAL A 398 -23.03 -2.87 31.79
N GLU A 399 -24.31 -3.19 31.93
CA GLU A 399 -24.79 -4.42 32.59
C GLU A 399 -24.33 -5.69 31.84
N LEU A 400 -24.45 -5.68 30.51
CA LEU A 400 -24.00 -6.77 29.62
C LEU A 400 -22.47 -6.93 29.54
N LYS A 401 -21.69 -6.17 30.32
CA LYS A 401 -20.22 -6.32 30.39
C LYS A 401 -19.79 -7.72 30.83
N LYS A 402 -20.54 -8.31 31.78
CA LYS A 402 -20.31 -9.69 32.24
C LYS A 402 -20.73 -10.72 31.19
N GLU A 403 -21.54 -10.32 30.22
CA GLU A 403 -22.09 -11.14 29.15
C GLU A 403 -21.39 -10.85 27.80
N GLY A 404 -20.12 -10.48 27.87
CA GLY A 404 -19.24 -10.39 26.70
C GLY A 404 -19.19 -9.03 26.00
N LEU A 405 -19.97 -8.02 26.40
CA LEU A 405 -19.83 -6.68 25.82
C LEU A 405 -18.70 -5.88 26.49
N GLU A 406 -18.10 -4.97 25.73
CA GLU A 406 -17.14 -3.98 26.23
C GLU A 406 -17.48 -2.61 25.64
N PHE A 407 -17.92 -1.68 26.50
CA PHE A 407 -18.20 -0.31 26.09
C PHE A 407 -16.90 0.45 25.85
N GLU A 408 -16.42 0.41 24.60
CA GLU A 408 -15.12 0.97 24.20
C GLU A 408 -15.23 2.45 23.82
N GLY A 409 -16.34 2.87 23.21
CA GLY A 409 -16.44 4.24 22.71
C GLY A 409 -17.84 4.78 22.50
N ILE A 410 -17.91 6.10 22.31
CA ILE A 410 -19.15 6.81 21.99
C ILE A 410 -18.85 7.91 20.97
N TYR A 411 -19.76 8.12 20.02
CA TYR A 411 -19.53 9.09 18.96
C TYR A 411 -20.78 9.72 18.37
N THR A 412 -20.57 10.87 17.74
CA THR A 412 -21.54 11.52 16.86
C THR A 412 -20.93 11.77 15.46
N HIS A 413 -21.71 12.31 14.53
CA HIS A 413 -21.24 12.79 13.22
C HIS A 413 -21.77 14.21 12.98
N LEU A 414 -20.88 15.10 12.55
CA LEU A 414 -21.22 16.49 12.27
C LEU A 414 -21.73 16.61 10.83
N ALA A 415 -22.82 17.36 10.65
CA ALA A 415 -23.51 17.49 9.38
C ALA A 415 -22.91 18.59 8.49
N CYS A 416 -22.43 19.68 9.08
CA CYS A 416 -21.97 20.88 8.38
C CYS A 416 -20.57 21.31 8.87
N ALA A 417 -19.68 20.34 9.11
CA ALA A 417 -18.31 20.64 9.57
C ALA A 417 -17.39 21.16 8.46
N ASP A 418 -17.84 20.97 7.22
CA ASP A 418 -17.27 21.33 5.94
C ASP A 418 -17.88 22.63 5.38
N SER A 419 -18.62 23.39 6.20
CA SER A 419 -19.11 24.73 5.87
C SER A 419 -18.35 25.78 6.67
N SER A 420 -18.20 26.96 6.07
CA SER A 420 -17.71 28.18 6.73
C SER A 420 -18.58 28.60 7.92
N ASP A 421 -19.89 28.30 7.90
CA ASP A 421 -20.77 28.50 9.05
C ASP A 421 -20.71 27.32 10.05
N ALA A 422 -19.98 27.51 11.14
CA ALA A 422 -19.85 26.52 12.19
C ALA A 422 -21.06 26.42 13.14
N THR A 423 -22.11 27.24 13.00
CA THR A 423 -23.22 27.34 13.97
C THR A 423 -23.88 25.99 14.24
N HIS A 424 -24.25 25.25 13.20
CA HIS A 424 -24.89 23.94 13.36
C HIS A 424 -23.92 22.91 13.98
N SER A 425 -22.67 22.88 13.52
CA SER A 425 -21.64 21.99 14.06
C SER A 425 -21.37 22.24 15.54
N LEU A 426 -21.34 23.50 15.98
CA LEU A 426 -21.19 23.86 17.39
C LEU A 426 -22.40 23.47 18.24
N LEU A 427 -23.63 23.60 17.71
CA LEU A 427 -24.84 23.11 18.36
C LEU A 427 -24.79 21.57 18.55
N GLN A 428 -24.40 20.83 17.51
CA GLN A 428 -24.23 19.39 17.58
C GLN A 428 -23.19 18.99 18.65
N LEU A 429 -22.08 19.72 18.74
CA LEU A 429 -21.05 19.49 19.76
C LEU A 429 -21.53 19.81 21.17
N SER A 430 -22.32 20.86 21.36
CA SER A 430 -22.93 21.20 22.65
C SER A 430 -23.85 20.08 23.14
N ARG A 431 -24.74 19.58 22.28
CA ARG A 431 -25.61 18.42 22.56
C ARG A 431 -24.80 17.17 22.90
N PHE A 432 -23.72 16.92 22.15
CA PHE A 432 -22.85 15.77 22.42
C PHE A 432 -22.17 15.88 23.78
N ARG A 433 -21.63 17.05 24.13
CA ARG A 433 -21.01 17.30 25.44
C ARG A 433 -22.00 17.15 26.58
N HIS A 434 -23.25 17.58 26.39
CA HIS A 434 -24.29 17.37 27.40
C HIS A 434 -24.50 15.87 27.69
N VAL A 435 -24.58 15.04 26.65
CA VAL A 435 -24.64 13.57 26.83
C VAL A 435 -23.42 13.05 27.59
N LEU A 436 -22.22 13.48 27.23
CA LEU A 436 -20.99 13.07 27.92
C LEU A 436 -20.99 13.46 29.40
N GLN A 437 -21.47 14.66 29.75
CA GLN A 437 -21.60 15.10 31.14
C GLN A 437 -22.56 14.22 31.94
N LEU A 438 -23.65 13.74 31.34
CA LEU A 438 -24.56 12.79 31.99
C LEU A 438 -23.86 11.46 32.26
N LEU A 439 -23.07 10.96 31.32
CA LEU A 439 -22.30 9.73 31.48
C LEU A 439 -21.18 9.85 32.52
N GLU A 440 -20.53 11.01 32.60
CA GLU A 440 -19.48 11.28 33.59
C GLU A 440 -20.04 11.25 35.02
N LYS A 441 -21.26 11.75 35.25
CA LYS A 441 -21.93 11.69 36.56
C LYS A 441 -22.18 10.27 37.05
N GLU A 442 -22.49 9.36 36.14
CA GLU A 442 -22.68 7.93 36.43
C GLU A 442 -21.37 7.13 36.41
N GLY A 443 -20.23 7.77 36.09
CA GLY A 443 -18.95 7.08 35.93
C GLY A 443 -18.88 6.16 34.68
N TRP A 444 -19.73 6.40 33.68
CA TRP A 444 -19.86 5.58 32.46
C TRP A 444 -19.16 6.14 31.23
N ARG A 445 -18.36 7.20 31.35
CA ARG A 445 -17.61 7.76 30.20
C ARG A 445 -16.66 6.69 29.62
N PRO A 446 -16.80 6.28 28.36
CA PRO A 446 -15.91 5.30 27.76
C PRO A 446 -14.52 5.91 27.47
N PRO A 447 -13.50 5.09 27.24
CA PRO A 447 -12.14 5.57 26.97
C PRO A 447 -11.99 6.26 25.59
N ILE A 448 -12.91 6.04 24.65
CA ILE A 448 -12.84 6.65 23.31
C ILE A 448 -14.09 7.48 23.02
N VAL A 449 -13.95 8.81 23.08
CA VAL A 449 -14.94 9.76 22.58
C VAL A 449 -14.46 10.31 21.24
N HIS A 450 -15.33 10.32 20.21
CA HIS A 450 -14.97 10.86 18.90
C HIS A 450 -16.11 11.59 18.19
N ALA A 451 -15.82 12.68 17.48
CA ALA A 451 -16.83 13.43 16.72
C ALA A 451 -16.32 13.88 15.34
N ALA A 452 -15.08 14.37 15.28
CA ALA A 452 -14.49 14.93 14.06
C ALA A 452 -14.40 13.95 12.87
N ASN A 453 -14.97 14.34 11.74
CA ASN A 453 -14.66 13.82 10.39
C ASN A 453 -13.44 14.57 9.83
N SER A 454 -13.10 14.42 8.54
CA SER A 454 -11.97 15.15 7.92
C SER A 454 -12.08 16.67 8.11
N ALA A 455 -13.22 17.29 7.78
CA ALA A 455 -13.39 18.72 7.90
C ALA A 455 -13.21 19.20 9.35
N ALA A 456 -13.94 18.62 10.30
CA ALA A 456 -13.82 18.99 11.71
C ALA A 456 -12.44 18.68 12.33
N THR A 457 -11.71 17.70 11.80
CA THR A 457 -10.32 17.44 12.22
C THR A 457 -9.46 18.66 11.97
N LEU A 458 -9.66 19.32 10.82
CA LEU A 458 -8.90 20.48 10.37
C LEU A 458 -9.43 21.77 11.00
N SER A 459 -10.75 22.00 10.95
CA SER A 459 -11.38 23.29 11.28
C SER A 459 -11.85 23.43 12.72
N LEU A 460 -12.11 22.33 13.45
CA LEU A 460 -12.74 22.35 14.78
C LEU A 460 -11.94 21.56 15.83
N PRO A 461 -10.87 22.13 16.41
CA PRO A 461 -10.04 21.46 17.43
C PRO A 461 -10.85 20.86 18.59
N GLN A 462 -11.91 21.53 19.02
CA GLN A 462 -12.80 21.13 20.11
C GLN A 462 -13.71 19.91 19.79
N ALA A 463 -13.67 19.42 18.54
CA ALA A 463 -14.37 18.20 18.09
C ALA A 463 -13.46 16.96 18.04
N ARG A 464 -12.16 17.11 18.32
CA ARG A 464 -11.16 16.04 18.19
C ARG A 464 -11.26 14.99 19.30
N PHE A 465 -11.63 15.40 20.52
CA PHE A 465 -11.78 14.53 21.70
C PHE A 465 -10.61 13.52 21.82
N ASP A 466 -10.90 12.22 21.97
CA ASP A 466 -9.90 11.17 22.14
C ASP A 466 -9.40 10.58 20.80
N MET A 467 -9.94 11.04 19.65
CA MET A 467 -10.68 10.28 18.64
C MET A 467 -10.99 11.04 17.33
N VAL A 468 -10.11 11.13 16.32
CA VAL A 468 -10.51 11.69 15.00
C VAL A 468 -10.80 10.62 13.95
N ARG A 469 -11.68 10.93 12.98
CA ARG A 469 -12.06 10.02 11.89
C ARG A 469 -11.86 10.62 10.50
N PRO A 470 -10.62 10.91 10.07
CA PRO A 470 -10.37 11.36 8.72
C PRO A 470 -10.75 10.27 7.70
N GLY A 471 -11.44 10.69 6.64
CA GLY A 471 -11.70 9.90 5.44
C GLY A 471 -10.99 10.59 4.28
N ILE A 472 -11.69 11.48 3.57
CA ILE A 472 -11.24 12.14 2.34
C ILE A 472 -9.84 12.77 2.43
N ALA A 473 -9.51 13.37 3.58
CA ALA A 473 -8.21 14.01 3.81
C ALA A 473 -7.02 13.04 3.76
N ILE A 474 -7.23 11.75 4.09
CA ILE A 474 -6.17 10.73 3.96
C ILE A 474 -5.80 10.50 2.50
N TYR A 475 -6.76 10.68 1.60
CA TYR A 475 -6.61 10.52 0.16
C TYR A 475 -6.12 11.81 -0.53
N GLY A 476 -5.86 12.87 0.24
CA GLY A 476 -5.34 14.14 -0.26
C GLY A 476 -6.35 14.96 -1.04
N LEU A 477 -7.63 14.78 -0.71
CA LEU A 477 -8.76 15.45 -1.35
C LEU A 477 -9.47 16.38 -0.35
N ASP A 478 -9.93 17.54 -0.83
CA ASP A 478 -10.52 18.57 0.00
C ASP A 478 -11.89 18.14 0.54
N PRO A 479 -12.18 18.29 1.85
CA PRO A 479 -13.53 18.05 2.38
C PRO A 479 -14.63 18.88 1.70
N SER A 480 -14.32 20.14 1.37
CA SER A 480 -15.20 21.06 0.64
C SER A 480 -14.40 22.26 0.14
N GLU A 481 -15.04 23.14 -0.63
CA GLU A 481 -14.45 24.41 -1.03
C GLU A 481 -14.13 25.33 0.16
N ASP A 482 -14.97 25.29 1.21
CA ASP A 482 -14.86 26.07 2.44
C ASP A 482 -13.78 25.53 3.39
N VAL A 483 -13.51 24.22 3.35
CA VAL A 483 -12.52 23.56 4.21
C VAL A 483 -11.55 22.78 3.35
N ARG A 484 -10.45 23.43 3.00
CA ARG A 484 -9.37 22.87 2.18
C ARG A 484 -8.28 22.23 3.03
N LEU A 485 -7.53 21.32 2.41
CA LEU A 485 -6.36 20.72 3.01
C LEU A 485 -5.23 21.74 3.15
N PRO A 486 -4.52 21.75 4.30
CA PRO A 486 -3.30 22.53 4.45
C PRO A 486 -2.19 22.10 3.48
N GLU A 487 -1.15 22.92 3.38
CA GLU A 487 0.06 22.54 2.65
C GLU A 487 0.68 21.22 3.17
N GLY A 488 1.19 20.41 2.24
CA GLY A 488 1.84 19.13 2.51
C GLY A 488 0.95 17.89 2.33
N PHE A 489 -0.34 18.06 2.04
CA PHE A 489 -1.19 16.97 1.57
C PHE A 489 -1.04 16.76 0.06
N CYS A 490 -1.07 15.50 -0.36
CA CYS A 490 -0.95 15.11 -1.77
C CYS A 490 -2.10 14.20 -2.17
N ALA A 491 -2.76 14.50 -3.30
CA ALA A 491 -3.77 13.61 -3.88
C ALA A 491 -3.14 12.26 -4.22
N ALA A 492 -3.75 11.18 -3.73
CA ALA A 492 -3.18 9.84 -3.84
C ALA A 492 -3.63 9.07 -5.08
N LEU A 493 -4.54 9.61 -5.90
CA LEU A 493 -5.17 8.88 -7.00
C LEU A 493 -4.95 9.60 -8.33
N SER A 494 -4.52 8.84 -9.33
CA SER A 494 -4.58 9.24 -10.74
C SER A 494 -5.40 8.22 -11.53
N PHE A 495 -6.43 8.68 -12.25
CA PHE A 495 -7.26 7.84 -13.11
C PHE A 495 -6.87 8.08 -14.56
N LYS A 496 -6.46 7.01 -15.26
CA LYS A 496 -5.84 7.12 -16.58
C LYS A 496 -6.41 6.10 -17.57
N THR A 497 -6.24 6.42 -18.84
CA THR A 497 -6.53 5.51 -19.97
C THR A 497 -5.52 5.74 -21.10
N GLN A 498 -5.75 5.12 -22.26
CA GLN A 498 -4.94 5.31 -23.46
C GLN A 498 -5.81 5.64 -24.67
N VAL A 499 -5.21 6.27 -25.67
CA VAL A 499 -5.85 6.46 -26.97
C VAL A 499 -5.96 5.12 -27.70
N SER A 500 -7.18 4.63 -27.94
CA SER A 500 -7.42 3.37 -28.66
C SER A 500 -7.48 3.52 -30.17
N GLN A 501 -7.92 4.68 -30.66
CA GLN A 501 -7.99 4.98 -32.09
C GLN A 501 -7.92 6.49 -32.30
N VAL A 502 -7.27 6.92 -33.38
CA VAL A 502 -7.33 8.29 -33.88
C VAL A 502 -7.84 8.29 -35.31
N LYS A 503 -8.81 9.14 -35.64
CA LYS A 503 -9.34 9.30 -37.01
C LYS A 503 -9.81 10.71 -37.27
N VAL A 504 -9.91 11.07 -38.54
CA VAL A 504 -10.47 12.36 -38.99
C VAL A 504 -11.86 12.12 -39.52
N LEU A 505 -12.82 12.89 -39.03
CA LEU A 505 -14.20 12.91 -39.53
C LEU A 505 -14.41 14.16 -40.39
N PRO A 506 -15.19 14.06 -41.49
CA PRO A 506 -15.59 15.24 -42.26
C PRO A 506 -16.57 16.12 -41.46
N ALA A 507 -16.80 17.35 -41.91
CA ALA A 507 -17.90 18.17 -41.39
C ALA A 507 -19.26 17.48 -41.66
N GLY A 508 -20.23 17.68 -40.78
CA GLY A 508 -21.57 17.08 -40.84
C GLY A 508 -21.68 15.66 -40.27
N GLU A 509 -20.60 15.06 -39.75
CA GLU A 509 -20.62 13.72 -39.19
C GLU A 509 -21.20 13.69 -37.76
N CYS A 510 -22.12 12.77 -37.50
CA CYS A 510 -22.72 12.56 -36.19
C CYS A 510 -21.83 11.69 -35.28
N ILE A 511 -21.69 12.06 -34.00
CA ILE A 511 -20.85 11.33 -33.05
C ILE A 511 -21.68 10.71 -31.92
N SER A 512 -21.44 9.41 -31.69
CA SER A 512 -21.99 8.61 -30.60
C SER A 512 -23.53 8.47 -30.60
N TYR A 513 -24.07 7.81 -29.57
CA TYR A 513 -25.48 7.45 -29.46
C TYR A 513 -26.41 8.66 -29.49
N GLY A 514 -27.40 8.60 -30.39
CA GLY A 514 -28.42 9.63 -30.54
C GLY A 514 -27.91 10.93 -31.16
N CYS A 515 -26.70 10.93 -31.73
CA CYS A 515 -26.17 12.02 -32.54
C CYS A 515 -26.23 13.39 -31.82
N THR A 516 -25.92 13.42 -30.52
CA THR A 516 -25.99 14.65 -29.72
C THR A 516 -24.87 15.64 -30.02
N TYR A 517 -23.92 15.25 -30.86
CA TYR A 517 -22.89 16.11 -31.40
C TYR A 517 -22.74 15.83 -32.90
N VAL A 518 -22.63 16.89 -33.68
CA VAL A 518 -22.38 16.85 -35.12
C VAL A 518 -21.19 17.75 -35.40
N THR A 519 -20.18 17.24 -36.10
CA THR A 519 -18.96 18.01 -36.40
C THR A 519 -19.27 19.18 -37.33
N GLU A 520 -18.80 20.38 -37.00
CA GLU A 520 -19.00 21.58 -37.85
C GLU A 520 -17.88 21.78 -38.89
N ARG A 521 -16.75 21.10 -38.70
CA ARG A 521 -15.54 21.17 -39.53
C ARG A 521 -14.90 19.78 -39.63
N PRO A 522 -13.90 19.57 -40.51
CA PRO A 522 -13.03 18.41 -40.40
C PRO A 522 -12.43 18.33 -38.99
N THR A 523 -12.79 17.29 -38.24
CA THR A 523 -12.44 17.14 -36.82
C THR A 523 -11.62 15.88 -36.64
N ARG A 524 -10.44 16.00 -36.04
CA ARG A 524 -9.64 14.84 -35.62
C ARG A 524 -10.10 14.43 -34.24
N ILE A 525 -10.55 13.18 -34.12
CA ILE A 525 -11.06 12.61 -32.88
C ILE A 525 -10.15 11.51 -32.36
N ALA A 526 -10.14 11.34 -31.04
CA ALA A 526 -9.59 10.17 -30.38
C ALA A 526 -10.69 9.37 -29.69
N VAL A 527 -10.62 8.05 -29.77
CA VAL A 527 -11.51 7.11 -29.06
C VAL A 527 -10.77 6.57 -27.85
N LEU A 528 -11.40 6.60 -26.69
CA LEU A 528 -10.82 6.17 -25.42
C LEU A 528 -11.57 4.94 -24.89
N PRO A 529 -10.89 3.89 -24.40
CA PRO A 529 -11.48 2.66 -23.87
C PRO A 529 -11.94 2.82 -22.41
N VAL A 530 -12.69 3.90 -22.15
CA VAL A 530 -13.29 4.19 -20.84
C VAL A 530 -14.74 4.63 -21.02
N GLY A 531 -15.64 4.11 -20.19
CA GLY A 531 -17.05 4.45 -20.24
C GLY A 531 -17.74 4.41 -18.88
N TYR A 532 -19.07 4.52 -18.88
CA TYR A 532 -19.82 4.64 -17.62
C TYR A 532 -19.75 3.38 -16.74
N ALA A 533 -19.45 2.21 -17.31
CA ALA A 533 -19.22 1.00 -16.51
C ALA A 533 -17.81 0.94 -15.90
N ASP A 534 -16.94 1.92 -16.16
CA ASP A 534 -15.69 2.16 -15.42
C ASP A 534 -15.87 3.21 -14.31
N GLY A 535 -17.02 3.89 -14.23
CA GLY A 535 -17.23 5.07 -13.38
C GLY A 535 -17.15 6.41 -14.13
N PHE A 536 -16.94 6.40 -15.45
CA PHE A 536 -16.93 7.63 -16.27
C PHE A 536 -18.36 8.09 -16.58
N ARG A 537 -18.98 8.78 -15.60
CA ARG A 537 -20.39 9.20 -15.59
C ARG A 537 -20.90 9.78 -16.94
N ARG A 538 -22.04 9.26 -17.39
CA ARG A 538 -22.69 9.62 -18.67
C ARG A 538 -23.66 10.82 -18.58
N ALA A 539 -24.44 10.90 -17.52
CA ALA A 539 -25.60 11.80 -17.39
C ALA A 539 -25.92 12.08 -15.91
N PRO A 540 -26.70 13.13 -15.58
CA PRO A 540 -27.20 14.19 -16.47
C PRO A 540 -26.12 15.16 -16.94
N ARG A 541 -24.98 15.22 -16.23
CA ARG A 541 -23.76 15.93 -16.61
C ARG A 541 -22.65 14.94 -16.95
N ASN A 542 -21.61 15.40 -17.63
CA ASN A 542 -20.43 14.60 -18.00
C ASN A 542 -19.13 15.30 -17.55
N TRP A 543 -17.98 14.67 -17.82
CA TRP A 543 -16.67 15.10 -17.35
C TRP A 543 -16.09 16.34 -18.07
N GLY A 544 -16.76 16.84 -19.11
CA GLY A 544 -16.33 17.98 -19.93
C GLY A 544 -15.16 17.67 -20.86
N ALA A 545 -13.98 17.41 -20.29
CA ALA A 545 -12.73 17.18 -21.01
C ALA A 545 -11.81 16.24 -20.23
N VAL A 546 -10.82 15.69 -20.92
CA VAL A 546 -9.71 14.89 -20.38
C VAL A 546 -8.38 15.56 -20.73
N LEU A 547 -7.26 15.12 -20.17
CA LEU A 547 -5.93 15.63 -20.57
C LEU A 547 -5.23 14.66 -21.53
N ILE A 548 -4.77 15.19 -22.67
CA ILE A 548 -3.91 14.49 -23.63
C ILE A 548 -2.80 15.45 -24.06
N ALA A 549 -1.55 14.99 -24.06
CA ALA A 549 -0.37 15.83 -24.33
C ALA A 549 -0.30 17.10 -23.45
N GLY A 550 -0.80 17.02 -22.21
CA GLY A 550 -0.84 18.15 -21.27
C GLY A 550 -1.88 19.23 -21.61
N GLN A 551 -2.83 18.96 -22.52
CA GLN A 551 -3.87 19.89 -22.94
C GLN A 551 -5.27 19.26 -22.80
N GLU A 552 -6.30 20.08 -22.60
CA GLU A 552 -7.68 19.59 -22.47
C GLU A 552 -8.25 19.15 -23.83
N ALA A 553 -8.71 17.90 -23.91
CA ALA A 553 -9.43 17.33 -25.03
C ALA A 553 -10.93 17.18 -24.67
N PRO A 554 -11.83 18.02 -25.23
CA PRO A 554 -13.26 17.99 -24.90
C PRO A 554 -13.95 16.70 -25.34
N LEU A 555 -14.91 16.23 -24.54
CA LEU A 555 -15.76 15.09 -24.88
C LEU A 555 -16.73 15.44 -26.02
N LEU A 556 -16.86 14.53 -26.98
CA LEU A 556 -17.79 14.63 -28.10
C LEU A 556 -18.89 13.58 -28.00
N GLY A 557 -20.14 14.05 -28.07
CA GLY A 557 -21.32 13.18 -28.00
C GLY A 557 -21.52 12.54 -26.63
N ARG A 558 -22.22 11.39 -26.61
CA ARG A 558 -22.50 10.67 -25.35
C ARG A 558 -21.39 9.70 -24.98
N VAL A 559 -21.14 9.55 -23.68
CA VAL A 559 -20.33 8.47 -23.13
C VAL A 559 -21.06 7.13 -23.31
N CYS A 560 -20.36 6.12 -23.83
CA CYS A 560 -20.84 4.76 -23.99
C CYS A 560 -20.49 3.89 -22.77
N MET A 561 -20.90 2.62 -22.76
CA MET A 561 -20.63 1.71 -21.65
C MET A 561 -19.12 1.56 -21.38
N ASP A 562 -18.33 1.45 -22.45
CA ASP A 562 -16.92 1.10 -22.39
C ASP A 562 -16.01 2.07 -23.14
N GLN A 563 -16.57 3.09 -23.80
CA GLN A 563 -15.83 4.01 -24.64
C GLN A 563 -16.38 5.44 -24.59
N CYS A 564 -15.51 6.40 -24.88
CA CYS A 564 -15.88 7.78 -25.14
C CYS A 564 -15.03 8.36 -26.29
N ILE A 565 -15.49 9.48 -26.85
CA ILE A 565 -14.84 10.17 -27.97
C ILE A 565 -14.46 11.57 -27.52
N VAL A 566 -13.27 12.04 -27.88
CA VAL A 566 -12.78 13.39 -27.58
C VAL A 566 -12.25 14.10 -28.82
N ASP A 567 -12.34 15.42 -28.84
CA ASP A 567 -11.75 16.28 -29.89
C ASP A 567 -10.25 16.50 -29.62
N VAL A 568 -9.41 16.12 -30.58
CA VAL A 568 -7.96 16.29 -30.54
C VAL A 568 -7.45 17.11 -31.73
N THR A 569 -8.33 17.85 -32.40
CA THR A 569 -8.01 18.65 -33.60
C THR A 569 -6.92 19.68 -33.32
N HIS A 570 -6.96 20.32 -32.16
CA HIS A 570 -6.00 21.37 -31.78
C HIS A 570 -4.61 20.81 -31.37
N ILE A 571 -4.52 19.52 -31.04
CA ILE A 571 -3.30 18.80 -30.67
C ILE A 571 -2.97 17.67 -31.66
N ALA A 572 -3.40 17.81 -32.91
CA ALA A 572 -3.40 16.70 -33.88
C ALA A 572 -2.03 16.06 -34.12
N GLN A 573 -0.95 16.83 -34.03
CA GLN A 573 0.43 16.36 -34.27
C GLN A 573 1.02 15.60 -33.07
N GLU A 574 0.42 15.76 -31.90
CA GLU A 574 0.91 15.23 -30.62
C GLU A 574 0.16 13.96 -30.19
N VAL A 575 -0.94 13.60 -30.86
CA VAL A 575 -1.81 12.48 -30.46
C VAL A 575 -1.76 11.30 -31.44
N ARG A 576 -1.41 10.14 -30.89
CA ARG A 576 -1.28 8.83 -31.53
C ARG A 576 -1.97 7.75 -30.70
N MET A 577 -2.21 6.60 -31.34
CA MET A 577 -2.70 5.41 -30.65
C MET A 577 -1.68 4.95 -29.60
N GLY A 578 -2.15 4.60 -28.40
CA GLY A 578 -1.33 4.19 -27.27
C GLY A 578 -0.89 5.33 -26.34
N ASP A 579 -1.10 6.59 -26.74
CA ASP A 579 -0.74 7.73 -25.89
C ASP A 579 -1.57 7.76 -24.60
N GLU A 580 -0.94 8.15 -23.50
CA GLU A 580 -1.56 8.26 -22.19
C GLU A 580 -2.60 9.40 -22.16
N VAL A 581 -3.74 9.12 -21.54
CA VAL A 581 -4.80 10.08 -21.29
C VAL A 581 -5.08 10.14 -19.78
N VAL A 582 -5.06 11.33 -19.20
CA VAL A 582 -5.35 11.54 -17.78
C VAL A 582 -6.79 12.00 -17.62
N LEU A 583 -7.58 11.22 -16.87
CA LEU A 583 -8.98 11.48 -16.52
C LEU A 583 -9.08 12.21 -15.16
N ILE A 584 -8.21 11.84 -14.21
CA ILE A 584 -7.96 12.54 -12.95
C ILE A 584 -6.45 12.47 -12.69
N GLY A 585 -5.82 13.57 -12.30
CA GLY A 585 -4.40 13.61 -11.95
C GLY A 585 -3.65 14.65 -12.76
N ARG A 586 -2.35 14.42 -12.96
CA ARG A 586 -1.43 15.38 -13.59
C ARG A 586 -0.82 14.81 -14.86
N GLN A 587 -0.70 15.63 -15.90
CA GLN A 587 0.05 15.35 -17.12
C GLN A 587 0.94 16.56 -17.48
N GLY A 588 2.25 16.41 -17.34
CA GLY A 588 3.18 17.54 -17.53
C GLY A 588 2.97 18.62 -16.47
N GLN A 589 2.58 19.83 -16.90
CA GLN A 589 2.22 20.93 -15.98
C GLN A 589 0.69 21.08 -15.79
N ALA A 590 -0.11 20.38 -16.59
CA ALA A 590 -1.56 20.41 -16.47
C ALA A 590 -2.06 19.40 -15.43
N THR A 591 -3.13 19.75 -14.74
CA THR A 591 -3.77 18.91 -13.73
C THR A 591 -5.28 18.99 -13.91
N LEU A 592 -5.95 17.85 -13.81
CA LEU A 592 -7.40 17.72 -13.74
C LEU A 592 -7.74 17.03 -12.41
N THR A 593 -8.18 17.79 -11.41
CA THR A 593 -8.41 17.28 -10.05
C THR A 593 -9.78 16.62 -9.90
N ALA A 594 -9.95 15.82 -8.85
CA ALA A 594 -11.25 15.22 -8.53
C ALA A 594 -12.30 16.28 -8.17
N GLU A 595 -11.90 17.40 -7.58
CA GLU A 595 -12.77 18.56 -7.28
C GLU A 595 -13.27 19.22 -8.56
N GLN A 596 -12.40 19.46 -9.54
CA GLN A 596 -12.80 20.03 -10.85
C GLN A 596 -13.75 19.09 -11.59
N VAL A 597 -13.50 17.78 -11.56
CA VAL A 597 -14.41 16.79 -12.13
C VAL A 597 -15.76 16.80 -11.39
N ALA A 598 -15.74 16.88 -10.06
CA ALA A 598 -16.95 16.91 -9.25
C ALA A 598 -17.82 18.14 -9.59
N GLU A 599 -17.21 19.31 -9.74
CA GLU A 599 -17.89 20.54 -10.16
C GLU A 599 -18.60 20.35 -11.52
N ARG A 600 -17.88 19.79 -12.51
CA ARG A 600 -18.45 19.49 -13.85
C ARG A 600 -19.63 18.53 -13.77
N LEU A 601 -19.53 17.53 -12.90
CA LEU A 601 -20.58 16.54 -12.68
C LEU A 601 -21.73 17.02 -11.79
N GLY A 602 -21.59 18.17 -11.12
CA GLY A 602 -22.58 18.69 -10.17
C GLY A 602 -22.64 17.87 -8.88
N THR A 603 -21.48 17.45 -8.37
CA THR A 603 -21.35 16.61 -7.17
C THR A 603 -20.09 16.97 -6.37
N ILE A 604 -19.64 16.09 -5.48
CA ILE A 604 -18.46 16.20 -4.62
C ILE A 604 -17.39 15.17 -4.98
N ASN A 605 -16.13 15.48 -4.72
CA ASN A 605 -14.98 14.61 -4.98
C ASN A 605 -15.11 13.21 -4.33
N TYR A 606 -15.78 13.11 -3.18
CA TYR A 606 -16.12 11.84 -2.51
C TYR A 606 -16.84 10.87 -3.46
N GLU A 607 -17.83 11.35 -4.22
CA GLU A 607 -18.60 10.54 -5.16
C GLU A 607 -17.71 10.17 -6.35
N VAL A 608 -16.99 11.14 -6.91
CA VAL A 608 -16.12 10.95 -8.08
C VAL A 608 -15.14 9.79 -7.89
N VAL A 609 -14.41 9.74 -6.77
CA VAL A 609 -13.41 8.69 -6.55
C VAL A 609 -14.01 7.35 -6.11
N SER A 610 -15.12 7.38 -5.36
CA SER A 610 -15.77 6.14 -4.87
C SER A 610 -16.60 5.43 -5.94
N GLU A 611 -16.96 6.12 -7.02
CA GLU A 611 -17.68 5.54 -8.16
C GLU A 611 -16.78 4.94 -9.25
N ILE A 612 -15.46 4.98 -9.10
CA ILE A 612 -14.57 4.25 -10.00
C ILE A 612 -14.78 2.75 -9.74
N LEU A 613 -15.31 2.03 -10.72
CA LEU A 613 -15.81 0.67 -10.49
C LEU A 613 -14.68 -0.36 -10.44
N ALA A 614 -14.93 -1.50 -9.77
CA ALA A 614 -13.93 -2.53 -9.49
C ALA A 614 -13.26 -3.13 -10.73
N ARG A 615 -13.90 -3.04 -11.90
CA ARG A 615 -13.32 -3.52 -13.17
C ARG A 615 -12.11 -2.71 -13.64
N VAL A 616 -11.90 -1.51 -13.08
CA VAL A 616 -10.71 -0.70 -13.35
C VAL A 616 -9.60 -1.16 -12.39
N PRO A 617 -8.50 -1.75 -12.88
CA PRO A 617 -7.41 -2.20 -12.02
C PRO A 617 -6.77 -1.02 -11.26
N ARG A 618 -6.43 -1.25 -9.99
CA ARG A 618 -5.63 -0.33 -9.17
C ARG A 618 -4.18 -0.81 -9.16
N VAL A 619 -3.26 0.06 -9.52
CA VAL A 619 -1.80 -0.17 -9.50
C VAL A 619 -1.14 0.80 -8.53
N ASP A 620 -0.06 0.39 -7.86
CA ASP A 620 0.64 1.15 -6.81
C ASP A 620 2.11 1.42 -7.11
#